data_AF-Q89BR9-F1
#
_entry.id   AF-Q89BR9-F1
#
_cell.length_a   1.000
_cell.length_b   1.000
_cell.length_c   1.000
_cell.angle_alpha   90.00
_cell.angle_beta   90.00
_cell.angle_gamma   90.00
#
_symmetry.space_group_name_H-M   'P 1'
#
loop_
_entity.id
_entity.type
_entity.pdbx_description
1 polymer ?
#
loop_
_entity_poly.entity_id
_entity_poly.type
_entity_poly.pdbx_seq_one_letter_code
_entity_poly.pdbx_strand_id
1 'polypeptide(L)'
;MSDEAQRSSQARRKLFETQGFRREVAERLNLDRKMVKAAINALVVAGVVPCTRSDNAEALAMDGAWLLLGIGSQVRPDAIARVTPRLASMTLQIDGDKPHGTSVGATFEDELASIFKATWTMVASGAALPIQGVGLQWSDGRGSILFGIIDRWEREGPRHRKIFASEPLTLPQAPGGQWDFVHLMDSFRVPAVGGISFSPISLIGFIELLAEGVEETAAHL
;
A
#
# COMPACT_ATOMS: atom_id res chain seq x y z
N MET A 1 19.96 7.56 17.35
CA MET A 1 18.79 8.25 16.75
C MET A 1 18.87 9.71 17.13
N SER A 2 18.57 10.62 16.22
CA SER A 2 18.47 12.05 16.55
C SER A 2 17.21 12.32 17.40
N ASP A 3 17.25 13.38 18.21
CA ASP A 3 16.11 13.80 19.04
C ASP A 3 14.87 14.08 18.18
N GLU A 4 15.06 14.56 16.95
CA GLU A 4 14.00 14.80 15.97
C GLU A 4 13.33 13.51 15.47
N ALA A 5 14.12 12.48 15.14
CA ALA A 5 13.58 11.18 14.72
C ALA A 5 12.78 10.52 15.85
N GLN A 6 13.23 10.70 17.10
CA GLN A 6 12.52 10.20 18.28
C GLN A 6 11.21 10.96 18.53
N ARG A 7 11.24 12.31 18.45
CA ARG A 7 10.04 13.13 18.56
C ARG A 7 9.00 12.77 17.50
N SER A 8 9.44 12.59 16.25
CA SER A 8 8.53 12.21 15.17
C SER A 8 7.95 10.81 15.36
N SER A 9 8.77 9.82 15.77
CA SER A 9 8.27 8.48 16.09
C SER A 9 7.22 8.51 17.21
N GLN A 10 7.43 9.33 18.25
CA GLN A 10 6.44 9.54 19.32
C GLN A 10 5.15 10.20 18.79
N ALA A 11 5.25 11.16 17.88
CA ALA A 11 4.09 11.82 17.27
C ALA A 11 3.25 10.82 16.49
N ARG A 12 3.88 10.00 15.64
CA ARG A 12 3.20 8.96 14.87
C ARG A 12 2.51 7.94 15.77
N ARG A 13 3.20 7.49 16.83
CA ARG A 13 2.59 6.57 17.82
C ARG A 13 1.34 7.17 18.46
N LYS A 14 1.41 8.41 18.94
CA LYS A 14 0.28 9.12 19.56
C LYS A 14 -0.88 9.32 18.58
N LEU A 15 -0.59 9.65 17.32
CA LEU A 15 -1.61 9.76 16.27
C LEU A 15 -2.35 8.43 16.08
N PHE A 16 -1.63 7.32 15.95
CA PHE A 16 -2.22 5.99 15.72
C PHE A 16 -3.08 5.50 16.89
N GLU A 17 -2.87 6.02 18.10
CA GLU A 17 -3.68 5.75 19.28
C GLU A 17 -4.99 6.57 19.32
N THR A 18 -5.06 7.67 18.56
CA THR A 18 -6.17 8.62 18.59
C THR A 18 -7.43 8.07 17.89
N GLN A 19 -8.57 8.15 18.56
CA GLN A 19 -9.86 7.67 18.00
C GLN A 19 -10.30 8.47 16.76
N GLY A 20 -10.05 9.79 16.76
CA GLY A 20 -10.37 10.69 15.64
C GLY A 20 -9.67 10.25 14.35
N PHE A 21 -8.35 10.07 14.40
CA PHE A 21 -7.56 9.58 13.27
C PHE A 21 -8.11 8.26 12.70
N ARG A 22 -8.35 7.25 13.55
CA ARG A 22 -8.88 5.94 13.11
C ARG A 22 -10.25 6.04 12.44
N ARG A 23 -11.10 6.96 12.91
CA ARG A 23 -12.42 7.22 12.31
C ARG A 23 -12.26 7.81 10.92
N GLU A 24 -11.40 8.81 10.77
CA GLU A 24 -11.20 9.51 9.50
C GLU A 24 -10.52 8.62 8.46
N VAL A 25 -9.56 7.78 8.87
CA VAL A 25 -8.99 6.74 7.99
C VAL A 25 -10.09 5.82 7.45
N ALA A 26 -11.00 5.36 8.31
CA ALA A 26 -12.11 4.52 7.90
C ALA A 26 -13.06 5.24 6.92
N GLU A 27 -13.31 6.53 7.12
CA GLU A 27 -14.15 7.35 6.24
C GLU A 27 -13.50 7.58 4.88
N ARG A 28 -12.22 7.98 4.83
CA ARG A 28 -11.46 8.21 3.58
C ARG A 28 -11.32 6.94 2.75
N LEU A 29 -11.06 5.82 3.41
CA LEU A 29 -10.95 4.51 2.76
C LEU A 29 -12.31 3.86 2.47
N ASN A 30 -13.41 4.41 2.99
CA ASN A 30 -14.76 3.86 2.92
C ASN A 30 -14.86 2.42 3.48
N LEU A 31 -14.40 2.22 4.72
CA LEU A 31 -14.30 0.92 5.38
C LEU A 31 -14.90 0.90 6.79
N ASP A 32 -15.11 -0.30 7.31
CA ASP A 32 -15.58 -0.48 8.68
C ASP A 32 -14.53 0.00 9.70
N ARG A 33 -14.97 0.85 10.63
CA ARG A 33 -14.12 1.44 11.68
C ARG A 33 -13.47 0.40 12.58
N LYS A 34 -14.12 -0.73 12.86
CA LYS A 34 -13.56 -1.82 13.67
C LYS A 34 -12.42 -2.51 12.94
N MET A 35 -12.52 -2.67 11.62
CA MET A 35 -11.45 -3.25 10.81
C MET A 35 -10.21 -2.35 10.81
N VAL A 36 -10.38 -1.05 10.57
CA VAL A 36 -9.30 -0.07 10.63
C VAL A 36 -8.64 -0.03 12.01
N LYS A 37 -9.46 0.04 13.08
CA LYS A 37 -8.97 0.00 14.46
C LYS A 37 -8.17 -1.27 14.76
N ALA A 38 -8.68 -2.43 14.34
CA ALA A 38 -8.02 -3.71 14.57
C ALA A 38 -6.66 -3.79 13.87
N ALA A 39 -6.58 -3.34 12.62
CA ALA A 39 -5.35 -3.31 11.85
C ALA A 39 -4.29 -2.40 12.48
N ILE A 40 -4.65 -1.15 12.79
CA ILE A 40 -3.73 -0.19 13.43
C ILE A 40 -3.24 -0.76 14.77
N ASN A 41 -4.13 -1.27 15.62
CA ASN A 41 -3.75 -1.86 16.90
C ASN A 41 -2.79 -3.04 16.74
N ALA A 42 -3.08 -3.96 15.83
CA ALA A 42 -2.25 -5.14 15.62
C ALA A 42 -0.82 -4.76 15.17
N LEU A 43 -0.70 -3.79 14.26
CA LEU A 43 0.60 -3.32 13.77
C LEU A 43 1.39 -2.54 14.82
N VAL A 44 0.71 -1.73 15.65
CA VAL A 44 1.34 -1.01 16.77
C VAL A 44 1.84 -2.00 17.83
N VAL A 45 1.01 -2.98 18.22
CA VAL A 45 1.39 -4.02 19.20
C VAL A 45 2.55 -4.87 18.68
N ALA A 46 2.57 -5.19 17.39
CA ALA A 46 3.66 -5.92 16.75
C ALA A 46 4.95 -5.08 16.60
N GLY A 47 4.92 -3.78 16.89
CA GLY A 47 6.07 -2.89 16.74
C GLY A 47 6.45 -2.62 15.28
N VAL A 48 5.53 -2.86 14.35
CA VAL A 48 5.75 -2.62 12.91
C VAL A 48 5.61 -1.13 12.59
N VAL A 49 4.60 -0.49 13.20
CA VAL A 49 4.41 0.96 13.15
C VAL A 49 4.45 1.55 14.57
N PRO A 50 5.03 2.74 14.79
CA PRO A 50 5.73 3.56 13.81
C PRO A 50 7.09 2.99 13.39
N CYS A 51 7.44 3.19 12.13
CA CYS A 51 8.69 2.79 11.52
C CYS A 51 9.87 3.54 12.18
N THR A 52 10.98 2.81 12.39
CA THR A 52 12.17 3.30 13.10
C THR A 52 13.25 3.85 12.18
N ARG A 53 12.97 4.01 10.88
CA ARG A 53 13.92 4.65 9.94
C ARG A 53 14.23 6.07 10.39
N SER A 54 15.48 6.49 10.18
CA SER A 54 15.98 7.80 10.63
C SER A 54 15.45 8.96 9.78
N ASP A 55 15.23 8.73 8.49
CA ASP A 55 14.60 9.71 7.61
C ASP A 55 13.09 9.74 7.88
N ASN A 56 12.57 10.92 8.21
CA ASN A 56 11.19 11.06 8.64
C ASN A 56 10.18 10.80 7.52
N ALA A 57 10.49 11.25 6.30
CA ALA A 57 9.62 11.08 5.15
C ALA A 57 9.56 9.61 4.74
N GLU A 58 10.69 8.91 4.73
CA GLU A 58 10.74 7.47 4.53
C GLU A 58 10.00 6.72 5.63
N ALA A 59 10.22 7.04 6.90
CA ALA A 59 9.53 6.38 8.00
C ALA A 59 8.00 6.54 7.91
N LEU A 60 7.53 7.74 7.56
CA LEU A 60 6.10 7.99 7.36
C LEU A 60 5.56 7.23 6.16
N ALA A 61 6.31 7.16 5.05
CA ALA A 61 5.88 6.44 3.84
C ALA A 61 5.72 4.95 4.13
N MET A 62 6.67 4.40 4.88
CA MET A 62 6.62 3.01 5.36
C MET A 62 5.42 2.80 6.28
N ASP A 63 5.18 3.68 7.25
CA ASP A 63 4.00 3.60 8.12
C ASP A 63 2.70 3.57 7.32
N GLY A 64 2.56 4.46 6.34
CA GLY A 64 1.43 4.50 5.43
C GLY A 64 1.23 3.20 4.64
N ALA A 65 2.30 2.67 4.05
CA ALA A 65 2.28 1.40 3.35
C ALA A 65 1.83 0.25 4.28
N TRP A 66 2.45 0.11 5.46
CA TRP A 66 2.11 -0.93 6.43
C TRP A 66 0.67 -0.83 6.92
N LEU A 67 0.19 0.37 7.22
CA LEU A 67 -1.20 0.60 7.61
C LEU A 67 -2.17 0.19 6.49
N LEU A 68 -1.89 0.58 5.24
CA LEU A 68 -2.72 0.21 4.08
C LEU A 68 -2.76 -1.32 3.89
N LEU A 69 -1.60 -1.98 3.98
CA LEU A 69 -1.49 -3.44 3.89
C LEU A 69 -2.20 -4.15 5.05
N GLY A 70 -2.07 -3.65 6.28
CA GLY A 70 -2.74 -4.20 7.45
C GLY A 70 -4.25 -4.12 7.33
N ILE A 71 -4.76 -2.94 6.96
CA ILE A 71 -6.19 -2.70 6.73
C ILE A 71 -6.69 -3.58 5.58
N GLY A 72 -5.94 -3.63 4.49
CA GLY A 72 -6.35 -4.35 3.29
C GLY A 72 -6.12 -5.86 3.32
N SER A 73 -5.45 -6.39 4.34
CA SER A 73 -5.36 -7.83 4.57
C SER A 73 -6.73 -8.48 4.85
N GLN A 74 -7.69 -7.72 5.38
CA GLN A 74 -9.02 -8.14 5.83
C GLN A 74 -9.07 -9.51 6.55
N VAL A 75 -8.00 -9.86 7.27
CA VAL A 75 -7.97 -11.06 8.12
C VAL A 75 -8.41 -10.74 9.54
N ARG A 76 -8.60 -11.79 10.35
CA ARG A 76 -8.87 -11.64 11.78
C ARG A 76 -7.74 -10.87 12.49
N PRO A 77 -8.03 -10.06 13.53
CA PRO A 77 -7.04 -9.17 14.16
C PRO A 77 -5.75 -9.85 14.61
N ASP A 78 -5.84 -11.07 15.13
CA ASP A 78 -4.71 -11.90 15.59
C ASP A 78 -3.78 -12.36 14.45
N ALA A 79 -4.29 -12.40 13.21
CA ALA A 79 -3.54 -12.82 12.03
C ALA A 79 -2.90 -11.65 11.27
N ILE A 80 -3.28 -10.40 11.55
CA ILE A 80 -2.83 -9.22 10.79
C ILE A 80 -1.30 -9.12 10.81
N ALA A 81 -0.68 -9.14 11.99
CA ALA A 81 0.77 -9.04 12.14
C ALA A 81 1.55 -10.16 11.41
N ARG A 82 0.92 -11.30 11.14
CA ARG A 82 1.51 -12.42 10.38
C ARG A 82 1.31 -12.28 8.88
N VAL A 83 0.15 -11.79 8.44
CA VAL A 83 -0.21 -11.71 7.01
C VAL A 83 0.34 -10.45 6.36
N THR A 84 0.35 -9.32 7.07
CA THR A 84 0.85 -8.05 6.52
C THR A 84 2.28 -8.14 6.00
N PRO A 85 3.24 -8.79 6.71
CA PRO A 85 4.59 -8.98 6.16
C PRO A 85 4.64 -9.82 4.89
N ARG A 86 3.74 -10.80 4.74
CA ARG A 86 3.65 -11.61 3.51
C ARG A 86 3.15 -10.79 2.33
N LEU A 87 2.26 -9.82 2.57
CA LEU A 87 1.81 -8.87 1.57
C LEU A 87 2.92 -7.89 1.20
N ALA A 88 3.62 -7.35 2.21
CA ALA A 88 4.75 -6.44 2.02
C ALA A 88 5.86 -7.08 1.17
N SER A 89 6.18 -8.35 1.43
CA SER A 89 7.25 -9.10 0.76
C SER A 89 6.87 -9.68 -0.61
N MET A 90 5.67 -9.41 -1.13
CA MET A 90 5.31 -9.87 -2.48
C MET A 90 6.26 -9.26 -3.50
N THR A 91 6.74 -10.06 -4.44
CA THR A 91 7.73 -9.62 -5.43
C THR A 91 7.03 -9.29 -6.73
N LEU A 92 7.56 -8.28 -7.43
CA LEU A 92 7.05 -7.85 -8.73
C LEU A 92 7.15 -9.00 -9.75
N GLN A 93 6.01 -9.35 -10.35
CA GLN A 93 5.88 -10.43 -11.34
C GLN A 93 5.67 -9.86 -12.74
N ILE A 94 4.90 -8.78 -12.84
CA ILE A 94 4.57 -8.10 -14.11
C ILE A 94 4.73 -6.61 -13.91
N ASP A 95 5.52 -5.97 -14.76
CA ASP A 95 5.68 -4.53 -14.80
C ASP A 95 5.20 -3.96 -16.15
N GLY A 96 4.04 -3.31 -16.14
CA GLY A 96 3.50 -2.64 -17.33
C GLY A 96 4.36 -1.48 -17.84
N ASP A 97 5.24 -0.90 -17.01
CA ASP A 97 6.17 0.15 -17.44
C ASP A 97 7.38 -0.43 -18.19
N LYS A 98 7.70 -1.70 -17.93
CA LYS A 98 8.87 -2.40 -18.49
C LYS A 98 8.47 -3.81 -18.91
N PRO A 99 7.62 -3.97 -19.95
CA PRO A 99 7.16 -5.28 -20.40
C PRO A 99 8.29 -6.19 -20.89
N HIS A 100 9.47 -5.63 -21.19
CA HIS A 100 10.64 -6.35 -21.69
C HIS A 100 11.79 -6.44 -20.68
N GLY A 101 11.61 -5.90 -19.47
CA GLY A 101 12.63 -5.88 -18.42
C GLY A 101 12.34 -6.89 -17.33
N THR A 102 13.37 -7.60 -16.86
CA THR A 102 13.29 -8.28 -15.56
C THR A 102 13.40 -7.22 -14.46
N SER A 103 12.26 -6.84 -13.87
CA SER A 103 12.28 -6.06 -12.63
C SER A 103 12.66 -6.99 -11.47
N VAL A 104 13.96 -7.22 -11.30
CA VAL A 104 14.47 -8.10 -10.24
C VAL A 104 14.52 -7.31 -8.94
N GLY A 105 13.75 -7.76 -7.95
CA GLY A 105 13.96 -7.38 -6.55
C GLY A 105 13.03 -6.29 -5.99
N ALA A 106 12.12 -5.71 -6.77
CA ALA A 106 11.13 -4.78 -6.24
C ALA A 106 10.07 -5.52 -5.40
N THR A 107 9.85 -5.05 -4.18
CA THR A 107 8.79 -5.55 -3.30
C THR A 107 7.55 -4.67 -3.38
N PHE A 108 6.41 -5.21 -2.96
CA PHE A 108 5.16 -4.46 -2.93
C PHE A 108 5.20 -3.33 -1.90
N GLU A 109 5.87 -3.55 -0.77
CA GLU A 109 6.15 -2.53 0.24
C GLU A 109 6.92 -1.34 -0.34
N ASP A 110 8.01 -1.59 -1.06
CA ASP A 110 8.85 -0.53 -1.62
C ASP A 110 8.06 0.35 -2.59
N GLU A 111 7.21 -0.27 -3.41
CA GLU A 111 6.39 0.43 -4.40
C GLU A 111 5.26 1.22 -3.75
N LEU A 112 4.61 0.67 -2.71
CA LEU A 112 3.65 1.44 -1.92
C LEU A 112 4.31 2.62 -1.21
N ALA A 113 5.44 2.43 -0.53
CA ALA A 113 6.15 3.52 0.13
C ALA A 113 6.57 4.61 -0.87
N SER A 114 6.98 4.22 -2.08
CA SER A 114 7.29 5.15 -3.16
C SER A 114 6.06 5.97 -3.60
N ILE A 115 4.88 5.34 -3.69
CA ILE A 115 3.62 6.05 -3.98
C ILE A 115 3.32 7.09 -2.90
N PHE A 116 3.41 6.73 -1.61
CA PHE A 116 3.18 7.67 -0.51
C PHE A 116 4.10 8.89 -0.61
N LYS A 117 5.40 8.65 -0.80
CA LYS A 117 6.41 9.71 -0.93
C LYS A 117 6.16 10.60 -2.15
N ALA A 118 5.82 10.00 -3.29
CA ALA A 118 5.53 10.73 -4.52
C ALA A 118 4.27 11.60 -4.37
N THR A 119 3.18 11.05 -3.82
CA THR A 119 1.94 11.79 -3.59
C THR A 119 2.15 13.01 -2.70
N TRP A 120 2.88 12.90 -1.58
CA TRP A 120 3.19 14.07 -0.74
C TRP A 120 3.97 15.15 -1.48
N THR A 121 5.01 14.75 -2.20
CA THR A 121 5.85 15.68 -2.97
C THR A 121 5.01 16.45 -3.99
N MET A 122 4.05 15.77 -4.61
CA MET A 122 3.16 16.36 -5.61
C MET A 122 2.09 17.25 -4.98
N VAL A 123 1.48 16.85 -3.86
CA VAL A 123 0.55 17.70 -3.09
C VAL A 123 1.24 18.99 -2.65
N ALA A 124 2.44 18.88 -2.07
CA ALA A 124 3.22 20.04 -1.61
C ALA A 124 3.61 20.99 -2.75
N SER A 125 3.80 20.48 -3.97
CA SER A 125 4.14 21.28 -5.16
C SER A 125 2.93 21.76 -5.96
N GLY A 126 1.70 21.36 -5.58
CA GLY A 126 0.48 21.66 -6.34
C GLY A 126 0.43 20.98 -7.72
N ALA A 127 1.24 19.94 -7.93
CA ALA A 127 1.31 19.20 -9.18
C ALA A 127 0.09 18.28 -9.36
N ALA A 128 -0.28 17.99 -10.61
CA ALA A 128 -1.38 17.10 -10.93
C ALA A 128 -1.05 15.65 -10.52
N LEU A 129 -1.78 15.10 -9.55
CA LEU A 129 -1.55 13.74 -9.06
C LEU A 129 -1.89 12.68 -10.12
N PRO A 130 -1.06 11.62 -10.26
CA PRO A 130 -1.43 10.49 -11.09
C PRO A 130 -2.64 9.80 -10.48
N ILE A 131 -3.57 9.36 -11.32
CA ILE A 131 -4.67 8.53 -10.85
C ILE A 131 -4.06 7.16 -10.58
N GLN A 132 -4.09 6.68 -9.33
CA GLN A 132 -3.47 5.42 -8.92
C GLN A 132 -4.35 4.62 -7.96
N GLY A 133 -4.55 3.35 -8.24
CA GLY A 133 -5.37 2.44 -7.46
C GLY A 133 -4.54 1.27 -6.96
N VAL A 134 -4.85 0.81 -5.75
CA VAL A 134 -4.13 -0.30 -5.12
C VAL A 134 -5.11 -1.43 -4.86
N GLY A 135 -4.81 -2.63 -5.34
CA GLY A 135 -5.57 -3.85 -5.09
C GLY A 135 -4.79 -4.83 -4.23
N LEU A 136 -5.47 -5.49 -3.30
CA LEU A 136 -4.96 -6.59 -2.50
C LEU A 136 -5.93 -7.76 -2.63
N GLN A 137 -5.46 -8.92 -3.08
CA GLN A 137 -6.33 -10.05 -3.43
C GLN A 137 -5.76 -11.39 -2.97
N TRP A 138 -6.63 -12.37 -2.76
CA TRP A 138 -6.29 -13.77 -2.49
C TRP A 138 -6.95 -14.71 -3.50
N SER A 139 -6.22 -15.74 -3.94
CA SER A 139 -6.69 -16.60 -5.04
C SER A 139 -7.43 -17.88 -4.65
N ASP A 140 -7.34 -18.35 -3.42
CA ASP A 140 -7.86 -19.68 -3.05
C ASP A 140 -8.85 -19.64 -1.88
N GLY A 141 -9.30 -18.45 -1.47
CA GLY A 141 -10.16 -18.25 -0.29
C GLY A 141 -9.52 -18.65 1.05
N ARG A 142 -8.36 -19.32 1.04
CA ARG A 142 -7.54 -19.69 2.21
C ARG A 142 -6.39 -18.71 2.42
N GLY A 143 -6.09 -17.86 1.44
CA GLY A 143 -5.04 -16.84 1.52
C GLY A 143 -3.63 -17.42 1.35
N SER A 144 -3.51 -18.54 0.62
CA SER A 144 -2.22 -19.19 0.41
C SER A 144 -1.37 -18.39 -0.56
N ILE A 145 -1.97 -17.99 -1.70
CA ILE A 145 -1.34 -17.10 -2.67
C ILE A 145 -1.99 -15.72 -2.58
N LEU A 146 -1.14 -14.72 -2.40
CA LEU A 146 -1.50 -13.31 -2.26
C LEU A 146 -1.08 -12.56 -3.52
N PHE A 147 -1.90 -11.57 -3.89
CA PHE A 147 -1.67 -10.71 -5.03
C PHE A 147 -1.76 -9.25 -4.61
N GLY A 148 -0.83 -8.45 -5.10
CA GLY A 148 -0.84 -6.98 -5.03
C GLY A 148 -0.95 -6.42 -6.44
N ILE A 149 -1.79 -5.40 -6.60
CA ILE A 149 -1.96 -4.70 -7.88
C ILE A 149 -1.75 -3.22 -7.62
N ILE A 150 -0.86 -2.59 -8.38
CA ILE A 150 -0.79 -1.12 -8.49
C ILE A 150 -1.20 -0.78 -9.90
N ASP A 151 -2.21 0.07 -10.02
CA ASP A 151 -2.80 0.46 -11.29
C ASP A 151 -2.72 1.97 -11.43
N ARG A 152 -2.01 2.44 -12.44
CA ARG A 152 -1.77 3.86 -12.71
C ARG A 152 -2.44 4.24 -14.02
N TRP A 153 -3.21 5.31 -14.00
CA TRP A 153 -3.82 5.91 -15.16
C TRP A 153 -3.30 7.32 -15.36
N GLU A 154 -3.00 7.64 -16.62
CA GLU A 154 -2.67 8.99 -17.05
C GLU A 154 -3.78 9.47 -18.00
N ARG A 155 -4.14 10.75 -17.91
CA ARG A 155 -5.30 11.31 -18.61
C ARG A 155 -5.19 11.16 -20.14
N GLU A 156 -3.98 11.08 -20.66
CA GLU A 156 -3.67 10.99 -22.10
C GLU A 156 -2.67 9.85 -22.40
N GLY A 157 -2.39 8.98 -21.44
CA GLY A 157 -1.38 7.92 -21.53
C GLY A 157 -1.97 6.51 -21.41
N PRO A 158 -1.18 5.47 -21.74
CA PRO A 158 -1.60 4.10 -21.50
C PRO A 158 -1.82 3.85 -20.00
N ARG A 159 -2.68 2.89 -19.69
CA ARG A 159 -2.84 2.40 -18.31
C ARG A 159 -1.66 1.51 -17.98
N HIS A 160 -1.03 1.75 -16.84
CA HIS A 160 0.14 0.99 -16.39
C HIS A 160 -0.24 0.17 -15.16
N ARG A 161 -0.05 -1.15 -15.22
CA ARG A 161 -0.32 -2.03 -14.08
C ARG A 161 0.91 -2.82 -13.70
N LYS A 162 1.18 -2.84 -12.40
CA LYS A 162 2.15 -3.73 -11.77
C LYS A 162 1.42 -4.82 -10.99
N ILE A 163 1.87 -6.07 -11.13
CA ILE A 163 1.34 -7.22 -10.40
C ILE A 163 2.44 -7.81 -9.54
N PHE A 164 2.15 -7.95 -8.25
CA PHE A 164 3.00 -8.57 -7.26
C PHE A 164 2.33 -9.85 -6.78
N ALA A 165 3.13 -10.86 -6.47
CA ALA A 165 2.60 -12.10 -5.91
C ALA A 165 3.51 -12.65 -4.83
N SER A 166 2.93 -13.40 -3.89
CA SER A 166 3.69 -14.13 -2.86
C SER A 166 4.40 -15.36 -3.41
N GLU A 167 3.99 -15.86 -4.57
CA GLU A 167 4.57 -16.99 -5.29
C GLU A 167 4.75 -16.65 -6.77
N PRO A 168 5.76 -17.20 -7.47
CA PRO A 168 5.95 -16.97 -8.89
C PRO A 168 4.71 -17.35 -9.71
N LEU A 169 4.27 -16.44 -10.58
CA LEU A 169 3.11 -16.70 -11.43
C LEU A 169 3.49 -17.61 -12.60
N THR A 170 2.75 -18.70 -12.77
CA THR A 170 2.82 -19.49 -13.99
C THR A 170 1.96 -18.81 -15.04
N LEU A 171 2.53 -17.84 -15.75
CA LEU A 171 1.84 -17.19 -16.87
C LEU A 171 1.76 -18.18 -18.05
N PRO A 172 0.64 -18.20 -18.81
CA PRO A 172 0.60 -18.96 -20.05
C PRO A 172 1.73 -18.51 -20.99
N GLN A 173 2.12 -19.36 -21.94
CA GLN A 173 3.02 -18.88 -23.00
C GLN A 173 2.30 -17.78 -23.77
N ALA A 174 2.95 -16.63 -23.91
CA ALA A 174 2.38 -15.53 -24.65
C ALA A 174 2.25 -15.92 -26.13
N PRO A 175 1.09 -15.67 -26.78
CA PRO A 175 0.95 -15.90 -28.22
C PRO A 175 2.02 -15.08 -28.98
N GLY A 176 2.94 -15.76 -29.69
CA GLY A 176 4.06 -15.10 -30.38
C GLY A 176 5.31 -14.86 -29.52
N GLY A 177 5.35 -15.39 -28.29
CA GLY A 177 6.52 -15.36 -27.41
C GLY A 177 6.65 -14.10 -26.55
N GLN A 178 5.71 -13.16 -26.62
CA GLN A 178 5.71 -11.91 -25.83
C GLN A 178 4.32 -11.53 -25.33
N TRP A 179 4.19 -11.22 -24.04
CA TRP A 179 2.96 -10.69 -23.46
C TRP A 179 2.90 -9.19 -23.72
N ASP A 180 1.97 -8.74 -24.55
CA ASP A 180 1.64 -7.33 -24.66
C ASP A 180 0.54 -6.97 -23.64
N PHE A 181 0.60 -5.76 -23.06
CA PHE A 181 -0.23 -5.37 -21.91
C PHE A 181 -1.74 -5.42 -22.21
N VAL A 182 -2.13 -5.18 -23.46
CA VAL A 182 -3.50 -5.31 -23.96
C VAL A 182 -4.02 -6.75 -23.75
N HIS A 183 -3.17 -7.77 -23.95
CA HIS A 183 -3.56 -9.17 -23.75
C HIS A 183 -3.60 -9.59 -22.28
N LEU A 184 -2.82 -8.97 -21.39
CA LEU A 184 -2.91 -9.22 -19.94
C LEU A 184 -4.25 -8.73 -19.37
N MET A 185 -4.78 -7.61 -19.86
CA MET A 185 -6.12 -7.11 -19.47
C MET A 185 -7.26 -8.04 -19.93
N ASP A 186 -7.14 -8.63 -21.12
CA ASP A 186 -8.19 -9.47 -21.71
C ASP A 186 -8.13 -10.94 -21.27
N SER A 187 -6.93 -11.49 -21.02
CA SER A 187 -6.71 -12.92 -20.77
C SER A 187 -6.25 -13.26 -19.35
N PHE A 188 -5.54 -12.36 -18.66
CA PHE A 188 -5.07 -12.63 -17.30
C PHE A 188 -6.06 -12.10 -16.28
N ARG A 189 -7.09 -12.92 -16.00
CA ARG A 189 -7.88 -12.74 -14.80
C ARG A 189 -7.09 -13.33 -13.63
N VAL A 190 -6.67 -12.46 -12.71
CA VAL A 190 -6.22 -12.92 -11.39
C VAL A 190 -7.33 -13.82 -10.86
N PRO A 191 -7.03 -15.06 -10.41
CA PRO A 191 -8.04 -15.97 -9.88
C PRO A 191 -8.52 -15.53 -8.48
N ALA A 192 -8.76 -14.23 -8.29
CA ALA A 192 -9.10 -13.64 -7.01
C ALA A 192 -10.49 -14.11 -6.55
N VAL A 193 -10.51 -14.76 -5.40
CA VAL A 193 -11.74 -15.20 -4.71
C VAL A 193 -12.23 -14.14 -3.73
N GLY A 194 -11.37 -13.16 -3.40
CA GLY A 194 -11.74 -11.97 -2.65
C GLY A 194 -10.56 -11.02 -2.49
N GLY A 195 -10.77 -9.94 -1.75
CA GLY A 195 -9.79 -8.89 -1.55
C GLY A 195 -10.43 -7.52 -1.40
N ILE A 196 -9.58 -6.49 -1.43
CA ILE A 196 -9.98 -5.08 -1.40
C ILE A 196 -9.31 -4.32 -2.53
N SER A 197 -9.94 -3.24 -2.98
CA SER A 197 -9.32 -2.26 -3.86
C SER A 197 -9.54 -0.87 -3.30
N PHE A 198 -8.45 -0.11 -3.20
CA PHE A 198 -8.43 1.28 -2.81
C PHE A 198 -8.51 2.14 -4.07
N SER A 199 -9.55 2.97 -4.14
CA SER A 199 -9.70 3.92 -5.23
C SER A 199 -8.61 5.01 -5.12
N PRO A 200 -8.26 5.67 -6.24
CA PRO A 200 -7.33 6.79 -6.23
C PRO A 200 -7.68 7.89 -5.24
N ILE A 201 -8.95 8.30 -5.19
CA ILE A 201 -9.41 9.38 -4.30
C ILE A 201 -9.25 8.95 -2.84
N SER A 202 -9.64 7.71 -2.52
CA SER A 202 -9.47 7.17 -1.17
C SER A 202 -8.02 7.09 -0.74
N LEU A 203 -7.13 6.70 -1.65
CA LEU A 203 -5.70 6.59 -1.38
C LEU A 203 -5.07 7.97 -1.13
N ILE A 204 -5.34 8.94 -1.99
CA ILE A 204 -4.88 10.34 -1.81
C ILE A 204 -5.37 10.88 -0.46
N GLY A 205 -6.67 10.73 -0.18
CA GLY A 205 -7.26 11.24 1.05
C GLY A 205 -6.71 10.55 2.32
N PHE A 206 -6.23 9.31 2.24
CA PHE A 206 -5.55 8.64 3.33
C PHE A 206 -4.11 9.14 3.51
N ILE A 207 -3.38 9.32 2.41
CA ILE A 207 -2.00 9.81 2.39
C ILE A 207 -1.91 11.23 2.98
N GLU A 208 -2.83 12.11 2.62
CA GLU A 208 -2.93 13.48 3.16
C GLU A 208 -3.22 13.47 4.66
N LEU A 209 -4.25 12.72 5.08
CA LEU A 209 -4.63 12.59 6.49
C LEU A 209 -3.47 12.11 7.37
N LEU A 210 -2.66 11.18 6.85
CA LEU A 210 -1.49 10.68 7.57
C LEU A 210 -0.41 11.77 7.73
N ALA A 211 -0.13 12.55 6.70
CA ALA A 211 0.85 13.64 6.78
C ALA A 211 0.38 14.75 7.73
N GLU A 212 -0.82 15.27 7.52
CA GLU A 212 -1.41 16.35 8.32
C GLU A 212 -1.49 15.94 9.80
N GLY A 213 -2.02 14.74 10.08
CA GLY A 213 -2.17 14.27 11.45
C GLY A 213 -0.86 14.13 12.20
N VAL A 214 0.24 13.77 11.52
CA VAL A 214 1.56 13.65 12.15
C VAL A 214 2.15 15.01 12.45
N GLU A 215 2.04 15.96 11.52
CA GLU A 215 2.49 17.34 11.71
C GLU A 215 1.76 18.02 12.87
N GLU A 216 0.43 17.93 12.90
CA GLU A 216 -0.40 18.46 13.99
C GLU A 216 -0.04 17.82 15.33
N THR A 217 0.11 16.49 15.37
CA THR A 217 0.45 15.79 16.60
C THR A 217 1.83 16.18 17.11
N ALA A 218 2.81 16.34 16.22
CA ALA A 218 4.17 16.76 16.56
C ALA A 218 4.23 18.19 17.11
N ALA A 219 3.38 19.11 16.63
CA ALA A 219 3.26 20.46 17.16
C ALA A 219 2.71 20.50 18.60
N HIS A 220 2.04 19.43 19.04
CA HIS A 220 1.44 19.29 20.37
C HIS A 220 2.15 18.24 21.26
N LEU A 221 3.40 17.90 20.94
CA LEU A 221 4.35 17.17 21.79
C LEU A 221 5.36 18.14 22.39
#